data_AF-D6M3H4-F1
#
_entry.id   AF-D6M3H4-F1
#
_cell.length_a   1.000
_cell.length_b   1.000
_cell.length_c   1.000
_cell.angle_alpha   90.00
_cell.angle_beta   90.00
_cell.angle_gamma   90.00
#
_symmetry.space_group_name_H-M   'P 1'
#
loop_
_entity.id
_entity.type
_entity.pdbx_description
1 polymer ?
#
loop_
_entity_poly.entity_id
_entity_poly.type
_entity_poly.pdbx_seq_one_letter_code
_entity_poly.pdbx_strand_id
1 'polypeptide(L)'
;MTALRAHAAEALPASMVPAAFVPLDRLPVTPSGKLDAAALPVPDYGLLSSGRAPRTARERLLCRLYAETLGVASVTAEDDFFALGGDSIVAIQLLVRARRAGLELTPRDVFRHRTAAQLATAARTAADTPQDPASLPWDPPTEAALAALQGPGPLDIAEVLPLGPLQEGFYFHALLDGAERDAYVVQQVIDLAGPVDPALLRRAAERLVERHAPLRACFRPLPDGRPAQLIASGVDLPWSETDLTGQDPGRAASVAAAERAHRFDLAHPPLLRFALIRLGGTPGGQERSQLVLTFHHIVADGWSLPVLHRELLALYGEEAAPLPEVAPYRAHLAHLARADREAARTAWRDALAGFEEATRLVTAPAAGPIEPAQVRVELPEATTARLSARARAHGVTLGTVVQAAWGLLLSGLTERQYVFFGTTVSGGDASADGIESMAGLFINPFRLA
;
A
#
# COMPACT_ATOMS: atom_id res chain seq x y z
N MET A 1 -18.53 19.52 26.85
CA MET A 1 -18.30 19.13 25.43
C MET A 1 -17.69 17.74 25.34
N THR A 2 -16.62 17.44 26.07
CA THR A 2 -16.03 16.08 26.19
C THR A 2 -17.05 15.01 26.59
N ALA A 3 -17.95 15.30 27.54
CA ALA A 3 -19.02 14.39 27.93
C ALA A 3 -20.04 14.09 26.81
N LEU A 4 -20.39 15.09 25.99
CA LEU A 4 -21.30 14.91 24.84
C LEU A 4 -20.66 14.06 23.75
N ARG A 5 -19.36 14.26 23.50
CA ARG A 5 -18.60 13.46 22.54
C ARG A 5 -18.45 12.01 23.01
N ALA A 6 -18.16 11.79 24.28
CA ALA A 6 -18.11 10.46 24.87
C ALA A 6 -19.46 9.75 24.76
N HIS A 7 -20.54 10.43 25.11
CA HIS A 7 -21.90 9.91 24.98
C HIS A 7 -22.27 9.58 23.52
N ALA A 8 -21.94 10.45 22.57
CA ALA A 8 -22.16 10.18 21.15
C ALA A 8 -21.34 8.99 20.64
N ALA A 9 -20.09 8.84 21.09
CA ALA A 9 -19.21 7.74 20.72
C ALA A 9 -19.65 6.38 21.30
N GLU A 10 -20.48 6.35 22.34
CA GLU A 10 -21.10 5.12 22.84
C GLU A 10 -22.19 4.59 21.91
N ALA A 11 -22.84 5.48 21.15
CA ALA A 11 -24.00 5.15 20.31
C ALA A 11 -23.72 5.22 18.79
N LEU A 12 -22.65 5.89 18.36
CA LEU A 12 -22.37 6.18 16.96
C LEU A 12 -20.97 5.70 16.52
N PRO A 13 -20.81 5.25 15.26
CA PRO A 13 -19.50 5.07 14.65
C PRO A 13 -18.67 6.35 14.69
N ALA A 14 -17.35 6.24 14.79
CA ALA A 14 -16.45 7.39 14.93
C ALA A 14 -16.56 8.43 13.79
N SER A 15 -16.88 7.99 12.56
CA SER A 15 -17.14 8.85 11.40
C SER A 15 -18.43 9.68 11.52
N MET A 16 -19.37 9.24 12.36
CA MET A 16 -20.65 9.90 12.60
C MET A 16 -20.65 10.76 13.87
N VAL A 17 -19.62 10.66 14.72
CA VAL A 17 -19.47 11.52 15.89
C VAL A 17 -19.06 12.93 15.42
N PRO A 18 -19.88 13.97 15.67
CA PRO A 18 -19.55 15.33 15.25
C PRO A 18 -18.18 15.79 15.74
N ALA A 19 -17.40 16.38 14.83
CA ALA A 19 -16.10 16.98 15.17
C ALA A 19 -16.25 18.20 16.09
N ALA A 20 -17.42 18.83 16.08
CA ALA A 20 -17.77 20.00 16.88
C ALA A 20 -19.16 19.87 17.47
N PHE A 21 -19.32 20.35 18.71
CA PHE A 21 -20.62 20.61 19.32
C PHE A 21 -20.67 22.10 19.59
N VAL A 22 -21.69 22.84 19.15
CA VAL A 22 -21.78 24.28 19.43
C VAL A 22 -23.02 24.53 20.28
N PRO A 23 -22.88 24.96 21.54
CA PRO A 23 -24.03 25.29 22.36
C PRO A 23 -24.70 26.54 21.78
N LEU A 24 -26.01 26.47 21.59
CA LEU A 24 -26.84 27.57 21.15
C LEU A 24 -27.98 27.71 22.14
N ASP A 25 -28.27 28.93 22.57
CA ASP A 25 -29.44 29.21 23.40
C ASP A 25 -30.75 29.02 22.62
N ARG A 26 -30.70 29.25 21.30
CA ARG A 26 -31.81 29.02 20.36
C ARG A 26 -31.30 28.74 18.96
N LEU A 27 -32.03 27.89 18.22
CA LEU A 27 -31.76 27.66 16.81
C LEU A 27 -32.17 28.90 15.99
N PRO A 28 -31.29 29.45 15.14
CA PRO A 28 -31.68 30.53 14.25
C PRO A 28 -32.66 30.01 13.20
N VAL A 29 -33.74 30.74 12.98
CA VAL A 29 -34.77 30.39 11.99
C VAL A 29 -34.99 31.55 11.03
N THR A 30 -35.27 31.20 9.78
CA THR A 30 -35.69 32.15 8.75
C THR A 30 -37.10 32.68 9.07
N PRO A 31 -37.57 33.76 8.42
CA PRO A 31 -38.94 34.26 8.60
C PRO A 31 -40.06 33.24 8.30
N SER A 32 -39.75 32.17 7.57
CA SER A 32 -40.66 31.05 7.29
C SER A 32 -40.67 29.96 8.37
N GLY A 33 -39.87 30.10 9.43
CA GLY A 33 -39.77 29.14 10.54
C GLY A 33 -38.83 27.96 10.28
N LYS A 34 -38.11 27.91 9.15
CA LYS A 34 -37.09 26.89 8.86
C LYS A 34 -35.73 27.27 9.45
N LEU A 35 -34.91 26.29 9.80
CA LEU A 35 -33.53 26.51 10.27
C LEU A 35 -32.76 27.38 9.28
N ASP A 36 -32.16 28.46 9.79
CA ASP A 36 -31.25 29.30 9.02
C ASP A 36 -29.82 28.80 9.19
N ALA A 37 -29.38 27.94 8.28
CA ALA A 37 -28.05 27.33 8.33
C ALA A 37 -26.92 28.36 8.15
N ALA A 38 -27.17 29.49 7.46
CA ALA A 38 -26.17 30.53 7.24
C ALA A 38 -25.93 31.39 8.49
N ALA A 39 -26.92 31.45 9.39
CA ALA A 39 -26.83 32.16 10.66
C ALA A 39 -26.26 31.29 11.81
N LEU A 40 -25.94 30.01 11.55
CA LEU A 40 -25.26 29.17 12.53
C LEU A 40 -23.82 29.66 12.74
N PRO A 41 -23.35 29.81 13.99
CA PRO A 41 -21.97 30.18 14.25
C PRO A 41 -21.02 29.12 13.72
N VAL A 42 -19.92 29.59 13.13
CA VAL A 42 -18.82 28.72 12.68
C VAL A 42 -18.18 28.10 13.93
N PRO A 43 -18.02 26.76 14.01
CA PRO A 43 -17.40 26.13 15.16
C PRO A 43 -15.96 26.61 15.35
N ASP A 44 -15.60 26.98 16.58
CA ASP A 44 -14.21 27.20 16.95
C ASP A 44 -13.54 25.85 17.26
N TYR A 45 -12.87 25.29 16.25
CA TYR A 45 -12.17 24.02 16.33
C TYR A 45 -10.98 24.05 17.31
N GLY A 46 -10.49 25.23 17.70
CA GLY A 46 -9.42 25.39 18.70
C GLY A 46 -9.88 25.11 20.13
N LEU A 47 -11.17 25.27 20.44
CA LEU A 47 -11.77 24.99 21.75
C LEU A 47 -12.27 23.54 21.90
N LEU A 48 -12.24 22.75 20.81
CA LEU A 48 -12.84 21.42 20.71
C LEU A 48 -11.83 20.27 20.77
N SER A 49 -10.56 20.56 20.51
CA SER A 49 -9.46 19.66 20.88
C SER A 49 -9.05 19.97 22.33
N SER A 50 -8.86 18.94 23.13
CA SER A 50 -8.29 19.07 24.48
C SER A 50 -6.79 19.40 24.46
N GLY A 51 -6.18 19.46 23.28
CA GLY A 51 -4.75 19.68 23.11
C GLY A 51 -4.39 21.15 22.90
N ARG A 52 -3.19 21.50 23.30
CA ARG A 52 -2.63 22.84 23.14
C ARG A 52 -2.32 23.18 21.67
N ALA A 53 -2.54 24.45 21.28
CA ALA A 53 -2.12 24.98 19.99
C ALA A 53 -0.59 24.93 19.75
N PRO A 54 -0.12 24.80 18.48
CA PRO A 54 1.29 24.72 18.14
C PRO A 54 2.05 26.04 18.38
N ARG A 55 3.14 25.98 19.15
CA ARG A 55 3.99 27.10 19.58
C ARG A 55 5.17 27.32 18.66
N THR A 56 5.79 26.25 18.17
CA THR A 56 7.01 26.33 17.35
C THR A 56 6.72 26.16 15.86
N ALA A 57 7.65 26.59 14.99
CA ALA A 57 7.52 26.36 13.55
C ALA A 57 7.44 24.86 13.20
N ARG A 58 8.21 24.02 13.92
CA ARG A 58 8.15 22.56 13.77
C ARG A 58 6.82 21.98 14.21
N GLU A 59 6.27 22.43 15.35
CA GLU A 59 4.94 22.01 15.79
C GLU A 59 3.87 22.38 14.74
N ARG A 60 3.89 23.61 14.21
CA ARG A 60 2.93 24.04 13.18
C ARG A 60 3.04 23.22 11.90
N LEU A 61 4.26 22.92 11.47
CA LEU A 61 4.51 22.07 10.32
C LEU A 61 3.95 20.66 10.55
N LEU A 62 4.30 20.02 11.66
CA LEU A 62 3.83 18.66 11.98
C LEU A 62 2.31 18.58 12.16
N CYS A 63 1.67 19.58 12.76
CA CYS A 63 0.21 19.65 12.85
C CYS A 63 -0.45 19.71 11.45
N ARG A 64 0.10 20.48 10.51
CA ARG A 64 -0.39 20.50 9.12
C ARG A 64 -0.21 19.13 8.45
N LEU A 65 0.98 18.54 8.57
CA LEU A 65 1.26 17.23 7.97
C LEU A 65 0.37 16.11 8.55
N TYR A 66 0.07 16.16 9.86
CA TYR A 66 -0.91 15.27 10.49
C TYR A 66 -2.28 15.46 9.86
N ALA A 67 -2.78 16.69 9.78
CA ALA A 67 -4.09 17.01 9.23
C ALA A 67 -4.24 16.51 7.79
N GLU A 68 -3.24 16.80 6.94
CA GLU A 68 -3.19 16.36 5.55
C GLU A 68 -3.16 14.84 5.40
N THR A 69 -2.36 14.16 6.23
CA THR A 69 -2.18 12.70 6.12
C THR A 69 -3.37 11.92 6.68
N LEU A 70 -4.03 12.45 7.71
CA LEU A 70 -5.23 11.86 8.33
C LEU A 70 -6.53 12.27 7.63
N GLY A 71 -6.48 13.26 6.72
CA GLY A 71 -7.66 13.80 6.05
C GLY A 71 -8.60 14.55 7.00
N VAL A 72 -8.07 15.16 8.06
CA VAL A 72 -8.84 15.94 9.04
C VAL A 72 -8.61 17.43 8.88
N ALA A 73 -9.57 18.26 9.27
CA ALA A 73 -9.50 19.71 9.06
C ALA A 73 -8.36 20.39 9.83
N SER A 74 -8.09 19.97 11.06
CA SER A 74 -7.04 20.55 11.90
C SER A 74 -6.61 19.59 13.01
N VAL A 75 -5.37 19.74 13.46
CA VAL A 75 -4.74 18.96 14.53
C VAL A 75 -3.97 19.91 15.47
N THR A 76 -4.08 19.72 16.77
CA THR A 76 -3.33 20.47 17.79
C THR A 76 -1.97 19.84 18.07
N ALA A 77 -1.12 20.50 18.87
CA ALA A 77 0.21 19.99 19.16
C ALA A 77 0.21 18.72 20.03
N GLU A 78 -0.90 18.46 20.74
CA GLU A 78 -1.03 17.38 21.73
C GLU A 78 -2.05 16.31 21.31
N ASP A 79 -2.65 16.45 20.13
CA ASP A 79 -3.50 15.40 19.58
C ASP A 79 -2.68 14.16 19.23
N ASP A 80 -3.20 13.01 19.63
CA ASP A 80 -2.55 11.71 19.43
C ASP A 80 -2.84 11.17 18.02
N PHE A 81 -1.79 10.87 17.27
CA PHE A 81 -1.85 10.39 15.89
C PHE A 81 -2.75 9.16 15.72
N PHE A 82 -2.61 8.17 16.60
CA PHE A 82 -3.34 6.91 16.51
C PHE A 82 -4.77 7.05 17.02
N ALA A 83 -5.00 7.94 18.01
CA ALA A 83 -6.35 8.26 18.46
C ALA A 83 -7.17 8.97 17.36
N LEU A 84 -6.52 9.78 16.52
CA LEU A 84 -7.12 10.42 15.36
C LEU A 84 -7.34 9.47 14.16
N GLY A 85 -6.99 8.18 14.30
CA GLY A 85 -7.21 7.18 13.27
C GLY A 85 -6.00 6.88 12.40
N GLY A 86 -4.82 7.37 12.76
CA GLY A 86 -3.57 6.98 12.10
C GLY A 86 -3.27 5.49 12.28
N ASP A 87 -2.69 4.90 11.25
CA ASP A 87 -2.17 3.53 11.24
C ASP A 87 -0.71 3.50 10.73
N SER A 88 -0.17 2.31 10.48
CA SER A 88 1.21 2.16 10.00
C SER A 88 1.44 2.73 8.60
N ILE A 89 0.46 2.66 7.69
CA ILE A 89 0.57 3.20 6.33
C ILE A 89 0.52 4.73 6.38
N VAL A 90 -0.45 5.26 7.12
CA VAL A 90 -0.61 6.70 7.36
C VAL A 90 0.64 7.26 8.06
N ALA A 91 1.24 6.51 9.00
CA ALA A 91 2.50 6.89 9.64
C ALA A 91 3.67 6.99 8.65
N ILE A 92 3.81 6.03 7.74
CA ILE A 92 4.85 6.07 6.69
C ILE A 92 4.63 7.27 5.78
N GLN A 93 3.39 7.55 5.36
CA GLN A 93 3.07 8.72 4.55
C GLN A 93 3.41 10.04 5.27
N LEU A 94 3.15 10.12 6.57
CA LEU A 94 3.53 11.27 7.41
C LEU A 94 5.05 11.47 7.40
N LEU A 95 5.82 10.39 7.54
CA LEU A 95 7.28 10.44 7.56
C LEU A 95 7.86 10.91 6.22
N VAL A 96 7.31 10.43 5.10
CA VAL A 96 7.70 10.87 3.75
C VAL A 96 7.46 12.38 3.59
N ARG A 97 6.29 12.87 4.00
CA ARG A 97 5.98 14.32 3.96
C ARG A 97 6.86 15.13 4.91
N ALA A 98 7.14 14.62 6.10
CA ALA A 98 8.01 15.28 7.07
C ALA A 98 9.43 15.46 6.52
N ARG A 99 9.96 14.43 5.85
CA ARG A 99 11.27 14.48 5.18
C ARG A 99 11.33 15.53 4.09
N ARG A 100 10.32 15.60 3.20
CA ARG A 100 10.21 16.66 2.18
C ARG A 100 10.21 18.07 2.78
N ALA A 101 9.71 18.20 4.01
CA ALA A 101 9.73 19.43 4.76
C ALA A 101 11.01 19.63 5.62
N GLY A 102 12.05 18.83 5.39
CA GLY A 102 13.35 18.93 6.05
C GLY A 102 13.44 18.28 7.43
N LEU A 103 12.48 17.43 7.80
CA LEU A 103 12.46 16.74 9.10
C LEU A 103 12.78 15.25 8.95
N GLU A 104 13.81 14.79 9.66
CA GLU A 104 14.12 13.37 9.80
C GLU A 104 13.42 12.77 11.01
N LEU A 105 12.57 11.78 10.75
CA LEU A 105 11.86 10.97 11.72
C LEU A 105 11.87 9.51 11.27
N THR A 106 11.81 8.59 12.23
CA THR A 106 11.72 7.14 11.98
C THR A 106 10.32 6.61 12.31
N PRO A 107 9.91 5.43 11.79
CA PRO A 107 8.68 4.78 12.23
C PRO A 107 8.60 4.62 13.74
N ARG A 108 9.72 4.29 14.39
CA ARG A 108 9.83 4.18 15.85
C ARG A 108 9.47 5.50 16.53
N ASP A 109 9.86 6.64 15.96
CA ASP A 109 9.55 7.96 16.53
C ASP A 109 8.05 8.22 16.53
N VAL A 110 7.33 7.91 15.45
CA VAL A 110 5.86 8.10 15.39
C VAL A 110 5.13 7.27 16.45
N PHE A 111 5.54 6.01 16.63
CA PHE A 111 4.96 5.13 17.66
C PHE A 111 5.30 5.58 19.09
N ARG A 112 6.50 6.14 19.31
CA ARG A 112 6.95 6.56 20.64
C ARG A 112 6.47 7.97 21.02
N HIS A 113 6.48 8.88 20.05
CA HIS A 113 6.25 10.31 20.19
C HIS A 113 4.94 10.65 19.47
N ARG A 114 3.82 10.20 20.03
CA ARG A 114 2.52 10.08 19.34
C ARG A 114 1.84 11.42 19.00
N THR A 115 2.43 12.54 19.38
CA THR A 115 1.88 13.90 19.21
C THR A 115 2.84 14.78 18.42
N ALA A 116 2.31 15.80 17.75
CA ALA A 116 3.13 16.74 16.98
C ALA A 116 4.17 17.48 17.84
N ALA A 117 3.87 17.78 19.12
CA ALA A 117 4.83 18.38 20.06
C ALA A 117 6.00 17.44 20.40
N GLN A 118 5.70 16.16 20.64
CA GLN A 118 6.74 15.17 20.94
C GLN A 118 7.58 14.87 19.69
N LEU A 119 6.97 14.75 18.51
CA LEU A 119 7.71 14.60 17.25
C LEU A 119 8.56 15.82 16.93
N ALA A 120 8.09 17.04 17.19
CA ALA A 120 8.87 18.25 16.96
C ALA A 120 10.19 18.24 17.77
N THR A 121 10.16 17.61 18.94
CA THR A 121 11.31 17.45 19.83
C THR A 121 12.23 16.31 19.36
N ALA A 122 11.65 15.19 18.91
CA ALA A 122 12.41 14.04 18.41
C ALA A 122 13.01 14.26 17.00
N ALA A 123 12.38 15.12 16.19
CA ALA A 123 12.77 15.38 14.82
C ALA A 123 14.17 15.99 14.74
N ARG A 124 15.02 15.36 13.94
CA ARG A 124 16.28 15.96 13.50
C ARG A 124 16.01 16.80 12.26
N THR A 125 16.84 17.82 12.04
CA THR A 125 16.83 18.52 10.75
C THR A 125 17.59 17.63 9.78
N ALA A 126 16.96 17.31 8.66
CA ALA A 126 17.63 16.58 7.60
C ALA A 126 18.88 17.38 7.20
N ALA A 127 20.04 16.73 7.15
CA ALA A 127 21.18 17.36 6.49
C ALA A 127 20.83 17.48 5.00
N ASP A 128 21.07 18.64 4.38
CA ASP A 128 21.09 18.82 2.93
C ASP A 128 22.26 18.01 2.33
N THR A 129 22.18 16.68 2.43
CA THR A 129 22.99 15.80 1.61
C THR A 129 22.06 15.37 0.51
N PRO A 130 22.13 15.97 -0.70
CA PRO A 130 21.46 15.41 -1.85
C PRO A 130 21.87 13.95 -1.95
N GLN A 131 20.95 13.04 -1.63
CA GLN A 131 21.22 11.62 -1.77
C GLN A 131 21.12 11.33 -3.24
N ASP A 132 22.27 11.25 -3.92
CA ASP A 132 22.31 11.01 -5.35
C ASP A 132 21.61 9.67 -5.66
N PRO A 133 20.44 9.70 -6.35
CA PRO A 133 19.77 8.49 -6.80
C PRO A 133 20.63 7.71 -7.82
N ALA A 134 21.63 8.37 -8.43
CA ALA A 134 22.56 7.76 -9.36
C ALA A 134 23.59 6.86 -8.67
N SER A 135 23.88 7.05 -7.37
CA SER A 135 24.94 6.31 -6.65
C SER A 135 24.49 4.91 -6.16
N LEU A 136 23.91 4.12 -7.06
CA LEU A 136 23.66 2.70 -6.83
C LEU A 136 25.01 1.95 -6.94
N PRO A 137 25.48 1.22 -5.92
CA PRO A 137 26.70 0.42 -6.01
C PRO A 137 26.44 -0.83 -6.85
N TRP A 138 26.31 -0.63 -8.15
CA TRP A 138 26.00 -1.63 -9.16
C TRP A 138 26.77 -1.31 -10.42
N ASP A 139 27.61 -2.24 -10.84
CA ASP A 139 28.27 -2.17 -12.13
C ASP A 139 27.32 -2.74 -13.19
N PRO A 140 26.80 -1.92 -14.13
CA PRO A 140 25.95 -2.42 -15.18
C PRO A 140 26.74 -3.40 -16.07
N PRO A 141 26.06 -4.39 -16.70
CA PRO A 141 26.70 -5.34 -17.59
C PRO A 141 27.36 -4.62 -18.78
N THR A 142 28.45 -5.20 -19.29
CA THR A 142 29.08 -4.73 -20.53
C THR A 142 28.13 -4.83 -21.71
N GLU A 143 28.36 -4.07 -22.78
CA GLU A 143 27.54 -4.13 -24.01
C GLU A 143 27.46 -5.55 -24.59
N ALA A 144 28.57 -6.30 -24.53
CA ALA A 144 28.59 -7.71 -24.94
C ALA A 144 27.72 -8.61 -24.03
N ALA A 145 27.72 -8.36 -22.71
CA ALA A 145 26.82 -9.05 -21.79
C ALA A 145 25.37 -8.63 -22.00
N LEU A 146 25.10 -7.37 -22.35
CA LEU A 146 23.77 -6.88 -22.71
C LEU A 146 23.23 -7.54 -23.98
N ALA A 147 24.09 -7.76 -24.98
CA ALA A 147 23.74 -8.53 -26.17
C ALA A 147 23.42 -10.00 -25.82
N ALA A 148 24.14 -10.61 -24.88
CA ALA A 148 23.83 -11.96 -24.41
C ALA A 148 22.53 -12.05 -23.59
N LEU A 149 22.06 -10.93 -23.04
CA LEU A 149 20.78 -10.82 -22.34
C LEU A 149 19.59 -10.71 -23.30
N GLN A 150 19.83 -10.57 -24.61
CA GLN A 150 18.81 -10.65 -25.64
C GLN A 150 18.36 -12.11 -25.78
N GLY A 151 17.21 -12.44 -25.18
CA GLY A 151 16.56 -13.74 -25.28
C GLY A 151 15.81 -13.94 -26.62
N PRO A 152 14.90 -14.93 -26.70
CA PRO A 152 14.01 -15.06 -27.86
C PRO A 152 13.08 -13.86 -27.94
N GLY A 153 13.36 -12.95 -28.88
CA GLY A 153 12.67 -11.67 -29.03
C GLY A 153 13.58 -10.51 -28.61
N PRO A 154 14.03 -9.67 -29.56
CA PRO A 154 14.85 -8.51 -29.22
C PRO A 154 14.04 -7.55 -28.34
N LEU A 155 14.62 -7.19 -27.19
CA LEU A 155 14.10 -6.16 -26.31
C LEU A 155 14.93 -4.88 -26.50
N ASP A 156 14.25 -3.75 -26.65
CA ASP A 156 14.91 -2.45 -26.49
C ASP A 156 15.07 -2.18 -25.00
N ILE A 157 16.30 -2.22 -24.49
CA ILE A 157 16.59 -2.14 -23.05
C ILE A 157 16.96 -0.70 -22.70
N ALA A 158 16.11 -0.03 -21.91
CA ALA A 158 16.36 1.30 -21.39
C ALA A 158 17.35 1.31 -20.22
N GLU A 159 17.24 0.33 -19.31
CA GLU A 159 18.06 0.28 -18.09
C GLU A 159 18.23 -1.18 -17.64
N VAL A 160 19.37 -1.46 -17.01
CA VAL A 160 19.61 -2.74 -16.30
C VAL A 160 19.89 -2.45 -14.83
N LEU A 161 19.11 -3.07 -13.96
CA LEU A 161 19.16 -2.88 -12.52
C LEU A 161 19.40 -4.21 -11.79
N PRO A 162 20.00 -4.20 -10.58
CA PRO A 162 20.03 -5.37 -9.70
C PRO A 162 18.63 -5.66 -9.17
N LEU A 163 18.37 -6.88 -8.71
CA LEU A 163 17.14 -7.17 -7.97
C LEU A 163 17.23 -6.63 -6.54
N GLY A 164 16.09 -6.19 -6.00
CA GLY A 164 15.95 -6.03 -4.55
C GLY A 164 15.93 -7.39 -3.83
N PRO A 165 16.25 -7.47 -2.52
CA PRO A 165 16.33 -8.75 -1.80
C PRO A 165 15.06 -9.61 -1.88
N LEU A 166 13.86 -9.00 -1.85
CA LEU A 166 12.62 -9.75 -2.00
C LEU A 166 12.37 -10.18 -3.46
N GLN A 167 12.78 -9.37 -4.44
CA GLN A 167 12.72 -9.76 -5.85
C GLN A 167 13.62 -10.98 -6.10
N GLU A 168 14.81 -11.06 -5.48
CA GLU A 168 15.68 -12.24 -5.54
C GLU A 168 14.97 -13.49 -4.99
N GLY A 169 14.26 -13.38 -3.87
CA GLY A 169 13.49 -14.49 -3.29
C GLY A 169 12.36 -14.97 -4.22
N PHE A 170 11.59 -14.04 -4.81
CA PHE A 170 10.54 -14.40 -5.77
C PHE A 170 11.11 -15.01 -7.05
N TYR A 171 12.22 -14.47 -7.56
CA TYR A 171 12.92 -15.02 -8.71
C TYR A 171 13.41 -16.45 -8.43
N PHE A 172 14.00 -16.68 -7.26
CA PHE A 172 14.43 -18.01 -6.82
C PHE A 172 13.27 -19.01 -6.75
N HIS A 173 12.13 -18.62 -6.17
CA HIS A 173 10.95 -19.49 -6.14
C HIS A 173 10.43 -19.79 -7.55
N ALA A 174 10.38 -18.80 -8.44
CA ALA A 174 9.95 -19.01 -9.83
C ALA A 174 10.87 -19.99 -10.59
N LEU A 175 12.17 -20.05 -10.25
CA LEU A 175 13.11 -21.03 -10.81
C LEU A 175 12.93 -22.45 -10.24
N LEU A 176 12.50 -22.57 -8.98
CA LEU A 176 12.26 -23.84 -8.30
C LEU A 176 10.86 -24.42 -8.56
N ASP A 177 9.87 -23.56 -8.77
CA ASP A 177 8.49 -23.95 -8.99
C ASP A 177 8.39 -24.73 -10.30
N GLY A 178 8.19 -26.05 -10.15
CA GLY A 178 7.78 -26.94 -11.22
C GLY A 178 6.48 -26.45 -11.88
N ALA A 179 6.21 -26.93 -13.08
CA ALA A 179 5.27 -26.36 -14.06
C ALA A 179 3.81 -26.07 -13.63
N GLU A 180 3.39 -26.33 -12.38
CA GLU A 180 1.98 -26.43 -12.01
C GLU A 180 1.31 -25.12 -11.60
N ARG A 181 1.92 -24.24 -10.78
CA ARG A 181 1.31 -22.94 -10.41
C ARG A 181 2.35 -21.87 -10.09
N ASP A 182 1.98 -20.62 -10.35
CA ASP A 182 2.76 -19.43 -9.96
C ASP A 182 2.14 -18.83 -8.69
N ALA A 183 2.83 -18.98 -7.57
CA ALA A 183 2.34 -18.56 -6.25
C ALA A 183 2.25 -17.03 -6.09
N TYR A 184 2.85 -16.26 -7.02
CA TYR A 184 3.00 -14.82 -6.92
C TYR A 184 2.13 -14.06 -7.93
N VAL A 185 1.14 -14.70 -8.55
CA VAL A 185 0.13 -14.00 -9.36
C VAL A 185 -0.84 -13.25 -8.45
N VAL A 186 -0.90 -11.93 -8.62
CA VAL A 186 -1.86 -11.05 -7.96
C VAL A 186 -2.89 -10.60 -8.98
N GLN A 187 -4.18 -10.64 -8.61
CA GLN A 187 -5.29 -10.19 -9.44
C GLN A 187 -6.16 -9.23 -8.64
N GLN A 188 -6.56 -8.13 -9.25
CA GLN A 188 -7.55 -7.19 -8.76
C GLN A 188 -8.71 -7.13 -9.76
N VAL A 189 -9.94 -7.18 -9.26
CA VAL A 189 -11.15 -6.98 -10.06
C VAL A 189 -11.79 -5.68 -9.60
N ILE A 190 -11.86 -4.72 -10.51
CA ILE A 190 -12.39 -3.37 -10.26
C ILE A 190 -13.75 -3.28 -10.94
N ASP A 191 -14.81 -3.11 -10.14
CA ASP A 191 -16.15 -2.85 -10.66
C ASP A 191 -16.25 -1.39 -11.15
N LEU A 192 -16.65 -1.22 -12.41
CA LEU A 192 -16.87 0.06 -13.06
C LEU A 192 -18.36 0.26 -13.31
N ALA A 193 -18.89 1.37 -12.81
CA ALA A 193 -20.27 1.77 -12.99
C ALA A 193 -20.37 2.94 -13.98
N GLY A 194 -21.31 2.82 -14.92
CA GLY A 194 -21.49 3.78 -16.01
C GLY A 194 -20.79 3.34 -17.32
N PRO A 195 -20.91 4.16 -18.37
CA PRO A 195 -20.32 3.87 -19.66
C PRO A 195 -18.79 3.90 -19.57
N VAL A 196 -18.14 2.92 -20.20
CA VAL A 196 -16.69 2.81 -20.27
C VAL A 196 -16.28 2.79 -21.74
N ASP A 197 -15.52 3.79 -22.19
CA ASP A 197 -14.77 3.74 -23.46
C ASP A 197 -13.57 2.77 -23.33
N PRO A 198 -13.59 1.60 -23.99
CA PRO A 198 -12.51 0.61 -23.88
C PRO A 198 -11.19 1.10 -24.49
N ALA A 199 -11.27 1.87 -25.58
CA ALA A 199 -10.08 2.34 -26.30
C ALA A 199 -9.36 3.42 -25.49
N LEU A 200 -10.12 4.31 -24.84
CA LEU A 200 -9.54 5.30 -23.92
C LEU A 200 -8.92 4.64 -22.69
N LEU A 201 -9.58 3.63 -22.12
CA LEU A 201 -9.09 2.92 -20.95
C LEU A 201 -7.80 2.14 -21.25
N ARG A 202 -7.76 1.48 -22.41
CA ARG A 202 -6.55 0.83 -22.90
C ARG A 202 -5.39 1.82 -23.07
N ARG A 203 -5.62 2.97 -23.71
CA ARG A 203 -4.59 4.02 -23.84
C ARG A 203 -4.12 4.56 -22.49
N ALA A 204 -5.03 4.70 -21.53
CA ALA A 204 -4.69 5.11 -20.17
C ALA A 204 -3.78 4.08 -19.49
N ALA A 205 -4.08 2.78 -19.64
CA ALA A 205 -3.26 1.69 -19.13
C ALA A 205 -1.89 1.61 -19.81
N GLU A 206 -1.81 1.81 -21.14
CA GLU A 206 -0.54 1.86 -21.88
C GLU A 206 0.35 3.00 -21.36
N ARG A 207 -0.22 4.19 -21.16
CA ARG A 207 0.50 5.34 -20.57
C ARG A 207 0.94 5.07 -19.13
N LEU A 208 0.13 4.37 -18.34
CA LEU A 208 0.48 3.98 -16.98
C LEU A 208 1.70 3.06 -16.99
N VAL A 209 1.71 2.03 -17.84
CA VAL A 209 2.85 1.10 -17.98
C VAL A 209 4.12 1.83 -18.41
N GLU A 210 4.02 2.76 -19.36
CA GLU A 210 5.18 3.52 -19.83
C GLU A 210 5.80 4.37 -18.70
N ARG A 211 4.96 4.99 -17.85
CA ARG A 211 5.38 5.85 -16.74
C ARG A 211 6.16 5.14 -15.65
N HIS A 212 5.91 3.85 -15.42
CA HIS A 212 6.47 3.11 -14.28
C HIS A 212 7.43 2.01 -14.76
N ALA A 213 8.74 2.28 -14.69
CA ALA A 213 9.78 1.36 -15.15
C ALA A 213 9.62 -0.10 -14.64
N PRO A 214 9.29 -0.37 -13.36
CA PRO A 214 9.10 -1.74 -12.90
C PRO A 214 7.98 -2.52 -13.61
N LEU A 215 6.97 -1.84 -14.16
CA LEU A 215 5.89 -2.48 -14.93
C LEU A 215 6.36 -2.99 -16.30
N ARG A 216 7.48 -2.49 -16.80
CA ARG A 216 8.13 -2.91 -18.06
C ARG A 216 9.32 -3.83 -17.83
N ALA A 217 9.54 -4.26 -16.58
CA ALA A 217 10.67 -5.08 -16.22
C ALA A 217 10.46 -6.56 -16.57
N CYS A 218 11.53 -7.21 -17.01
CA CYS A 218 11.68 -8.66 -16.96
C CYS A 218 12.97 -9.05 -16.23
N PHE A 219 13.13 -10.33 -15.89
CA PHE A 219 14.19 -10.83 -15.03
C PHE A 219 14.95 -11.94 -15.74
N ARG A 220 16.26 -11.72 -15.96
CA ARG A 220 17.15 -12.66 -16.65
C ARG A 220 18.48 -12.78 -15.91
N PRO A 221 19.12 -13.95 -15.92
CA PRO A 221 20.46 -14.09 -15.36
C PRO A 221 21.48 -13.40 -16.26
N LEU A 222 22.40 -12.66 -15.66
CA LEU A 222 23.63 -12.18 -16.30
C LEU A 222 24.53 -13.36 -16.68
N PRO A 223 25.52 -13.17 -17.56
CA PRO A 223 26.49 -14.21 -17.90
C PRO A 223 27.27 -14.79 -16.70
N ASP A 224 27.39 -14.02 -15.61
CA ASP A 224 28.01 -14.45 -14.36
C ASP A 224 27.03 -15.20 -13.41
N GLY A 225 25.79 -15.40 -13.84
CA GLY A 225 24.74 -16.10 -13.11
C GLY A 225 23.91 -15.23 -12.16
N ARG A 226 24.29 -13.97 -11.92
CA ARG A 226 23.49 -13.08 -11.05
C ARG A 226 22.19 -12.67 -11.74
N PRO A 227 21.04 -12.64 -11.06
CA PRO A 227 19.81 -12.14 -11.66
C PRO A 227 19.91 -10.62 -11.86
N ALA A 228 19.37 -10.14 -12.98
CA ALA A 228 19.19 -8.72 -13.25
C ALA A 228 17.76 -8.46 -13.73
N GLN A 229 17.25 -7.27 -13.45
CA GLN A 229 16.00 -6.78 -14.02
C GLN A 229 16.32 -5.88 -15.22
N LEU A 230 15.72 -6.18 -16.36
CA LEU A 230 15.87 -5.45 -17.61
C LEU A 230 14.62 -4.62 -17.82
N ILE A 231 14.78 -3.30 -17.88
CA ILE A 231 13.68 -2.36 -18.13
C ILE A 231 13.53 -2.18 -19.64
N ALA A 232 12.48 -2.75 -20.22
CA ALA A 232 12.24 -2.68 -21.66
C ALA A 232 11.48 -1.39 -22.05
N SER A 233 11.86 -0.75 -23.16
CA SER A 233 11.11 0.34 -23.79
C SER A 233 10.08 -0.20 -24.77
N GLY A 234 8.96 0.52 -24.94
CA GLY A 234 8.00 0.24 -26.01
C GLY A 234 7.35 -1.15 -25.90
N VAL A 235 7.01 -1.58 -24.68
CA VAL A 235 6.32 -2.86 -24.46
C VAL A 235 4.86 -2.78 -24.88
N ASP A 236 4.39 -3.78 -25.62
CA ASP A 236 2.96 -3.92 -25.94
C ASP A 236 2.20 -4.37 -24.69
N LEU A 237 1.12 -3.66 -24.35
CA LEU A 237 0.26 -4.02 -23.23
C LEU A 237 -0.64 -5.21 -23.59
N PRO A 238 -0.55 -6.36 -22.89
CA PRO A 238 -1.51 -7.43 -23.07
C PRO A 238 -2.89 -7.01 -22.55
N TRP A 239 -3.83 -6.86 -23.47
CA TRP A 239 -5.19 -6.36 -23.24
C TRP A 239 -6.21 -7.30 -23.87
N SER A 240 -7.23 -7.67 -23.11
CA SER A 240 -8.35 -8.49 -23.60
C SER A 240 -9.69 -7.83 -23.29
N GLU A 241 -10.66 -8.02 -24.18
CA GLU A 241 -12.02 -7.54 -24.00
C GLU A 241 -12.99 -8.69 -24.14
N THR A 242 -13.90 -8.84 -23.18
CA THR A 242 -14.95 -9.86 -23.22
C THR A 242 -16.30 -9.20 -23.01
N ASP A 243 -17.24 -9.44 -23.92
CA ASP A 243 -18.61 -8.97 -23.79
C ASP A 243 -19.52 -10.08 -23.26
N LEU A 244 -20.02 -9.88 -22.05
CA LEU A 244 -20.96 -10.76 -21.36
C LEU A 244 -22.34 -10.10 -21.21
N THR A 245 -22.63 -9.05 -21.97
CA THR A 245 -23.93 -8.38 -21.96
C THR A 245 -25.06 -9.37 -22.22
N GLY A 246 -26.04 -9.41 -21.32
CA GLY A 246 -27.18 -10.34 -21.40
C GLY A 246 -26.85 -11.81 -21.10
N GLN A 247 -25.64 -12.10 -20.62
CA GLN A 247 -25.23 -13.44 -20.20
C GLN A 247 -25.26 -13.59 -18.67
N ASP A 248 -25.06 -14.82 -18.17
CA ASP A 248 -24.94 -15.09 -16.74
C ASP A 248 -23.77 -14.30 -16.11
N PRO A 249 -24.04 -13.43 -15.11
CA PRO A 249 -23.00 -12.69 -14.39
C PRO A 249 -21.92 -13.58 -13.76
N GLY A 250 -22.23 -14.84 -13.44
CA GLY A 250 -21.27 -15.81 -12.90
C GLY A 250 -20.10 -16.09 -13.86
N ARG A 251 -20.29 -15.89 -15.17
CA ARG A 251 -19.22 -16.09 -16.17
C ARG A 251 -18.07 -15.10 -16.02
N ALA A 252 -18.30 -13.91 -15.46
CA ALA A 252 -17.24 -12.93 -15.24
C ALA A 252 -16.16 -13.46 -14.29
N ALA A 253 -16.58 -14.16 -13.22
CA ALA A 253 -15.66 -14.83 -12.30
C ALA A 253 -14.87 -15.95 -13.00
N SER A 254 -15.48 -16.67 -13.95
CA SER A 254 -14.77 -17.68 -14.74
C SER A 254 -13.73 -17.06 -15.68
N VAL A 255 -14.03 -15.92 -16.30
CA VAL A 255 -13.07 -15.17 -17.14
C VAL A 255 -11.89 -14.70 -16.28
N ALA A 256 -12.16 -14.10 -15.12
CA ALA A 256 -11.11 -13.69 -14.18
C ALA A 256 -10.28 -14.89 -13.69
N ALA A 257 -10.90 -16.02 -13.35
CA ALA A 257 -10.20 -17.22 -12.91
C ALA A 257 -9.32 -17.82 -14.01
N ALA A 258 -9.82 -17.88 -15.25
CA ALA A 258 -9.05 -18.33 -16.41
C ALA A 258 -7.85 -17.41 -16.66
N GLU A 259 -8.08 -16.09 -16.61
CA GLU A 259 -7.04 -15.09 -16.72
C GLU A 259 -5.96 -15.32 -15.64
N ARG A 260 -6.34 -15.44 -14.36
CA ARG A 260 -5.42 -15.69 -13.23
C ARG A 260 -4.60 -16.98 -13.39
N ALA A 261 -5.14 -18.00 -14.05
CA ALA A 261 -4.48 -19.29 -14.24
C ALA A 261 -3.31 -19.22 -15.23
N HIS A 262 -3.25 -18.21 -16.10
CA HIS A 262 -2.13 -18.03 -17.01
C HIS A 262 -0.89 -17.53 -16.25
N ARG A 263 0.19 -18.31 -16.25
CA ARG A 263 1.44 -17.95 -15.59
C ARG A 263 2.14 -16.79 -16.29
N PHE A 264 3.00 -16.10 -15.54
CA PHE A 264 3.96 -15.18 -16.13
C PHE A 264 5.30 -15.90 -16.32
N ASP A 265 5.93 -15.68 -17.48
CA ASP A 265 7.34 -16.00 -17.64
C ASP A 265 8.14 -14.75 -17.27
N LEU A 266 8.88 -14.82 -16.17
CA LEU A 266 9.66 -13.69 -15.66
C LEU A 266 10.66 -13.14 -16.69
N ALA A 267 11.08 -13.94 -17.69
CA ALA A 267 12.00 -13.51 -18.73
C ALA A 267 11.33 -12.69 -19.85
N HIS A 268 10.00 -12.58 -19.88
CA HIS A 268 9.24 -11.92 -20.95
C HIS A 268 8.35 -10.78 -20.41
N PRO A 269 8.72 -9.51 -20.67
CA PRO A 269 7.91 -8.37 -20.25
C PRO A 269 6.71 -8.15 -21.21
N PRO A 270 5.65 -7.46 -20.75
CA PRO A 270 5.44 -7.01 -19.38
C PRO A 270 4.84 -8.12 -18.50
N LEU A 271 5.15 -8.08 -17.19
CA LEU A 271 4.64 -9.05 -16.21
C LEU A 271 3.29 -8.61 -15.62
N LEU A 272 2.45 -8.03 -16.47
CA LEU A 272 1.10 -7.58 -16.14
C LEU A 272 0.21 -7.64 -17.38
N ARG A 273 -1.10 -7.70 -17.15
CA ARG A 273 -2.13 -7.69 -18.20
C ARG A 273 -3.47 -7.18 -17.68
N PHE A 274 -4.30 -6.71 -18.60
CA PHE A 274 -5.65 -6.24 -18.31
C PHE A 274 -6.70 -7.03 -19.08
N ALA A 275 -7.85 -7.25 -18.45
CA ALA A 275 -9.05 -7.75 -19.11
C ALA A 275 -10.25 -6.85 -18.77
N LEU A 276 -10.89 -6.28 -19.78
CA LEU A 276 -12.14 -5.55 -19.63
C LEU A 276 -13.33 -6.48 -19.93
N ILE A 277 -14.17 -6.70 -18.93
CA ILE A 277 -15.36 -7.54 -19.03
C ILE A 277 -16.59 -6.63 -19.00
N ARG A 278 -17.32 -6.52 -20.11
CA ARG A 278 -18.59 -5.78 -20.16
C ARG A 278 -19.72 -6.68 -19.71
N LEU A 279 -20.49 -6.24 -18.71
CA LEU A 279 -21.63 -6.99 -18.17
C LEU A 279 -22.99 -6.46 -18.70
N GLY A 280 -22.97 -5.27 -19.32
CA GLY A 280 -24.16 -4.55 -19.71
C GLY A 280 -24.85 -3.85 -18.53
N GLY A 281 -26.01 -3.24 -18.78
CA GLY A 281 -26.89 -2.67 -17.75
C GLY A 281 -28.19 -3.45 -17.62
N THR A 282 -28.88 -3.31 -16.48
CA THR A 282 -30.30 -3.68 -16.39
C THR A 282 -31.16 -2.63 -17.11
N PRO A 283 -32.36 -2.95 -17.59
CA PRO A 283 -33.28 -1.95 -18.11
C PRO A 283 -33.52 -0.84 -17.07
N GLY A 284 -33.12 0.40 -17.37
CA GLY A 284 -33.19 1.54 -16.45
C GLY A 284 -32.08 1.62 -15.40
N GLY A 285 -31.11 0.70 -15.41
CA GLY A 285 -29.91 0.71 -14.59
C GLY A 285 -28.69 1.25 -15.32
N GLN A 286 -27.61 1.51 -14.58
CA GLN A 286 -26.33 1.91 -15.16
C GLN A 286 -25.66 0.72 -15.86
N GLU A 287 -24.91 1.00 -16.92
CA GLU A 287 -23.97 0.04 -17.50
C GLU A 287 -22.95 -0.40 -16.45
N ARG A 288 -22.56 -1.66 -16.52
CA ARG A 288 -21.56 -2.24 -15.62
C ARG A 288 -20.47 -2.93 -16.41
N SER A 289 -19.25 -2.71 -15.98
CA SER A 289 -18.07 -3.41 -16.49
C SER A 289 -17.16 -3.81 -15.33
N GLN A 290 -16.28 -4.78 -15.56
CA GLN A 290 -15.22 -5.14 -14.63
C GLN A 290 -13.87 -5.00 -15.34
N LEU A 291 -12.95 -4.27 -14.72
CA LEU A 291 -11.56 -4.24 -15.14
C LEU A 291 -10.75 -5.19 -14.26
N VAL A 292 -10.23 -6.26 -14.85
CA VAL A 292 -9.33 -7.20 -14.21
C VAL A 292 -7.90 -6.78 -14.49
N LEU A 293 -7.14 -6.49 -13.44
CA LEU A 293 -5.70 -6.25 -13.48
C LEU A 293 -4.99 -7.44 -12.85
N THR A 294 -4.14 -8.12 -13.62
CA THR A 294 -3.32 -9.22 -13.12
C THR A 294 -1.87 -9.00 -13.42
N PHE A 295 -1.02 -9.25 -12.42
CA PHE A 295 0.41 -9.00 -12.50
C PHE A 295 1.17 -9.98 -11.60
N HIS A 296 2.46 -10.15 -11.91
CA HIS A 296 3.36 -10.88 -11.03
C HIS A 296 3.80 -9.98 -9.87
N HIS A 297 3.74 -10.48 -8.64
CA HIS A 297 4.04 -9.70 -7.43
C HIS A 297 5.47 -9.12 -7.41
N ILE A 298 6.38 -9.62 -8.27
CA ILE A 298 7.76 -9.11 -8.39
C ILE A 298 7.86 -7.68 -8.95
N VAL A 299 6.84 -7.19 -9.67
CA VAL A 299 6.84 -5.85 -10.31
C VAL A 299 6.01 -4.82 -9.56
N ALA A 300 5.08 -5.25 -8.70
CA ALA A 300 4.20 -4.37 -7.95
C ALA A 300 3.69 -5.03 -6.67
N ASP A 301 3.23 -4.23 -5.71
CA ASP A 301 2.73 -4.68 -4.43
C ASP A 301 1.54 -3.83 -3.92
N GLY A 302 1.12 -4.07 -2.67
CA GLY A 302 0.04 -3.33 -2.05
C GLY A 302 0.28 -1.82 -1.89
N TRP A 303 1.52 -1.36 -1.88
CA TRP A 303 1.84 0.08 -1.91
C TRP A 303 1.63 0.66 -3.31
N SER A 304 2.00 -0.10 -4.34
CA SER A 304 1.87 0.29 -5.74
C SER A 304 0.41 0.40 -6.18
N LEU A 305 -0.48 -0.49 -5.71
CA LEU A 305 -1.87 -0.56 -6.17
C LEU A 305 -2.65 0.77 -6.07
N PRO A 306 -2.68 1.49 -4.92
CA PRO A 306 -3.33 2.80 -4.84
C PRO A 306 -2.74 3.84 -5.80
N VAL A 307 -1.43 3.83 -6.01
CA VAL A 307 -0.74 4.73 -6.97
C VAL A 307 -1.22 4.44 -8.38
N LEU A 308 -1.17 3.16 -8.78
CA LEU A 308 -1.58 2.70 -10.10
C LEU A 308 -3.06 2.98 -10.39
N HIS A 309 -3.95 2.73 -9.43
CA HIS A 309 -5.38 2.99 -9.60
C HIS A 309 -5.67 4.49 -9.75
N ARG A 310 -5.08 5.33 -8.90
CA ARG A 310 -5.24 6.79 -8.98
C ARG A 310 -4.76 7.32 -10.32
N GLU A 311 -3.58 6.89 -10.77
CA GLU A 311 -3.02 7.33 -12.04
C GLU A 311 -3.80 6.80 -13.24
N LEU A 312 -4.24 5.54 -13.23
CA LEU A 312 -5.09 5.00 -14.29
C LEU A 312 -6.35 5.84 -14.48
N LEU A 313 -7.04 6.18 -13.40
CA LEU A 313 -8.26 7.00 -13.45
C LEU A 313 -7.96 8.44 -13.91
N ALA A 314 -6.85 9.03 -13.46
CA ALA A 314 -6.41 10.36 -13.91
C ALA A 314 -6.01 10.37 -15.40
N LEU A 315 -5.42 9.29 -15.90
CA LEU A 315 -5.04 9.13 -17.31
C LEU A 315 -6.25 8.83 -18.21
N TYR A 316 -7.33 8.29 -17.62
CA TYR A 316 -8.60 8.01 -18.30
C TYR A 316 -9.49 9.25 -18.43
N GLY A 317 -9.39 10.21 -17.51
CA GLY A 317 -10.18 11.44 -17.54
C GLY A 317 -9.93 12.30 -18.79
N GLU A 318 -10.95 13.06 -19.22
CA GLU A 318 -10.87 13.97 -20.38
C GLU A 318 -9.87 15.12 -20.15
N GLU A 319 -9.74 15.58 -18.91
CA GLU A 319 -8.73 16.56 -18.52
C GLU A 319 -7.51 15.84 -17.94
N ALA A 320 -6.34 16.06 -18.57
CA ALA A 320 -5.08 15.55 -18.06
C ALA A 320 -4.73 16.26 -16.73
N ALA A 321 -5.15 15.67 -15.61
CA ALA A 321 -4.67 16.09 -14.31
C ALA A 321 -3.13 15.98 -14.30
N PRO A 322 -2.40 17.01 -13.87
CA PRO A 322 -0.95 16.93 -13.80
C PRO A 322 -0.56 15.83 -12.82
N LEU A 323 0.03 14.76 -13.33
CA LEU A 323 0.56 13.68 -12.52
C LEU A 323 1.95 14.07 -12.01
N PRO A 324 2.27 13.73 -10.75
CA PRO A 324 3.61 13.96 -10.21
C PRO A 324 4.65 13.21 -11.05
N GLU A 325 5.87 13.72 -11.06
CA GLU A 325 7.01 13.01 -11.60
C GLU A 325 7.24 11.71 -10.82
N VAL A 326 7.46 10.61 -11.54
CA VAL A 326 7.70 9.31 -10.93
C VAL A 326 9.17 9.23 -10.56
N ALA A 327 9.47 9.09 -9.27
CA ALA A 327 10.83 8.85 -8.83
C ALA A 327 11.36 7.52 -9.41
N PRO A 328 12.63 7.47 -9.86
CA PRO A 328 13.17 6.28 -10.49
C PRO A 328 13.32 5.15 -9.46
N TYR A 329 12.90 3.93 -9.84
CA TYR A 329 13.00 2.75 -8.96
C TYR A 329 14.44 2.46 -8.51
N ARG A 330 15.44 2.86 -9.30
CA ARG A 330 16.86 2.78 -8.92
C ARG A 330 17.17 3.52 -7.60
N ALA A 331 16.44 4.59 -7.28
CA ALA A 331 16.62 5.33 -6.04
C ALA A 331 16.29 4.45 -4.82
N HIS A 332 15.22 3.66 -4.93
CA HIS A 332 14.84 2.68 -3.91
C HIS A 332 15.91 1.58 -3.78
N LEU A 333 16.41 1.05 -4.89
CA LEU A 333 17.49 0.05 -4.87
C LEU A 333 18.79 0.61 -4.26
N ALA A 334 19.13 1.86 -4.56
CA ALA A 334 20.30 2.53 -3.98
C ALA A 334 20.14 2.71 -2.47
N HIS A 335 18.94 3.04 -2.00
CA HIS A 335 18.63 3.06 -0.57
C HIS A 335 18.83 1.70 0.09
N LEU A 336 18.27 0.63 -0.49
CA LEU A 336 18.42 -0.73 0.02
C LEU A 336 19.89 -1.19 0.04
N ALA A 337 20.69 -0.78 -0.94
CA ALA A 337 22.11 -1.13 -1.03
C ALA A 337 22.96 -0.46 0.06
N ARG A 338 22.53 0.69 0.58
CA ARG A 338 23.21 1.42 1.67
C ARG A 338 22.86 0.90 3.06
N ALA A 339 21.84 0.06 3.20
CA ALA A 339 21.42 -0.47 4.48
C ALA A 339 22.53 -1.33 5.14
N ASP A 340 22.73 -1.16 6.44
CA ASP A 340 23.68 -1.97 7.20
C ASP A 340 23.14 -3.40 7.39
N ARG A 341 23.54 -4.28 6.47
CA ARG A 341 23.10 -5.67 6.45
C ARG A 341 23.61 -6.45 7.65
N GLU A 342 24.77 -6.12 8.20
CA GLU A 342 25.33 -6.87 9.34
C GLU A 342 24.68 -6.46 10.66
N ALA A 343 24.38 -5.18 10.83
CA ALA A 343 23.56 -4.71 11.95
C ALA A 343 22.16 -5.35 11.91
N ALA A 344 21.51 -5.37 10.74
CA ALA A 344 20.22 -6.02 10.56
C ALA A 344 20.29 -7.52 10.86
N ARG A 345 21.30 -8.23 10.33
CA ARG A 345 21.52 -9.66 10.59
C ARG A 345 21.73 -9.95 12.07
N THR A 346 22.51 -9.12 12.75
CA THR A 346 22.76 -9.26 14.20
C THR A 346 21.47 -9.06 14.99
N ALA A 347 20.70 -8.00 14.69
CA ALA A 347 19.41 -7.77 15.34
C ALA A 347 18.43 -8.94 15.14
N TRP A 348 18.36 -9.53 13.94
CA TRP A 348 17.52 -10.70 13.67
C TRP A 348 18.03 -11.96 14.37
N ARG A 349 19.35 -12.17 14.42
CA ARG A 349 19.95 -13.30 15.14
C ARG A 349 19.61 -13.24 16.63
N ASP A 350 19.71 -12.04 17.23
CA ASP A 350 19.38 -11.83 18.64
C ASP A 350 17.89 -11.99 18.91
N ALA A 351 17.03 -11.44 18.03
CA ALA A 351 15.58 -11.53 18.18
C ALA A 351 15.02 -12.95 17.99
N LEU A 352 15.73 -13.80 17.23
CA LEU A 352 15.39 -15.21 17.01
C LEU A 352 16.14 -16.16 17.94
N ALA A 353 16.96 -15.65 18.86
CA ALA A 353 17.70 -16.48 19.80
C ALA A 353 16.73 -17.30 20.67
N GLY A 354 16.94 -18.62 20.74
CA GLY A 354 16.08 -19.54 21.50
C GLY A 354 14.92 -20.16 20.70
N PHE A 355 14.73 -19.79 19.44
CA PHE A 355 13.80 -20.49 18.53
C PHE A 355 14.56 -21.53 17.71
N GLU A 356 14.32 -22.81 18.00
CA GLU A 356 14.97 -23.93 17.30
C GLU A 356 14.08 -24.58 16.22
N GLU A 357 12.78 -24.30 16.24
CA GLU A 357 11.81 -24.91 15.32
C GLU A 357 10.66 -23.98 14.94
N ALA A 358 10.09 -24.23 13.77
CA ALA A 358 8.91 -23.51 13.28
C ALA A 358 7.67 -23.84 14.11
N THR A 359 6.73 -22.90 14.20
CA THR A 359 5.40 -23.15 14.80
C THR A 359 4.58 -24.01 13.84
N ARG A 360 4.56 -25.32 14.08
CA ARG A 360 3.83 -26.29 13.25
C ARG A 360 2.40 -26.45 13.74
N LEU A 361 1.43 -26.12 12.88
CA LEU A 361 0.00 -26.36 13.13
C LEU A 361 -0.40 -27.81 12.83
N VAL A 362 0.35 -28.49 11.97
CA VAL A 362 0.14 -29.89 11.62
C VAL A 362 1.45 -30.65 11.78
N THR A 363 1.40 -31.84 12.38
CA THR A 363 2.56 -32.67 12.66
C THR A 363 2.98 -33.56 11.49
N ALA A 364 2.06 -33.80 10.55
CA ALA A 364 2.31 -34.53 9.31
C ALA A 364 1.85 -33.69 8.12
N PRO A 365 2.67 -33.56 7.06
CA PRO A 365 2.22 -32.94 5.81
C PRO A 365 1.11 -33.78 5.18
N ALA A 366 0.18 -33.14 4.48
CA ALA A 366 -0.84 -33.84 3.72
C ALA A 366 -0.18 -34.73 2.66
N ALA A 367 -0.72 -35.94 2.45
CA ALA A 367 -0.30 -36.80 1.35
C ALA A 367 -0.85 -36.23 0.03
N GLY A 368 0.01 -35.57 -0.75
CA GLY A 368 -0.31 -35.05 -2.08
C GLY A 368 -0.28 -33.51 -2.18
N PRO A 369 -0.55 -32.98 -3.38
CA PRO A 369 -0.57 -31.54 -3.63
C PRO A 369 -1.67 -30.87 -2.78
N ILE A 370 -1.30 -29.81 -2.06
CA ILE A 370 -2.22 -29.02 -1.25
C ILE A 370 -2.77 -27.90 -2.12
N GLU A 371 -4.06 -27.96 -2.42
CA GLU A 371 -4.77 -26.86 -3.04
C GLU A 371 -5.17 -25.84 -1.95
N PRO A 372 -4.62 -24.61 -1.98
CA PRO A 372 -4.97 -23.60 -1.00
C PRO A 372 -6.43 -23.19 -1.16
N ALA A 373 -7.22 -23.41 -0.10
CA ALA A 373 -8.58 -22.91 -0.03
C ALA A 373 -8.61 -21.56 0.70
N GLN A 374 -9.40 -20.61 0.19
CA GLN A 374 -9.64 -19.34 0.85
C GLN A 374 -10.94 -19.38 1.63
N VAL A 375 -10.85 -19.26 2.96
CA VAL A 375 -12.02 -19.09 3.83
C VAL A 375 -12.14 -17.61 4.18
N ARG A 376 -13.25 -16.99 3.77
CA ARG A 376 -13.56 -15.59 4.08
C ARG A 376 -14.53 -15.54 5.25
N VAL A 377 -14.13 -14.84 6.31
CA VAL A 377 -14.98 -14.55 7.46
C VAL A 377 -15.15 -13.04 7.54
N GLU A 378 -16.40 -12.57 7.54
CA GLU A 378 -16.72 -11.16 7.64
C GLU A 378 -17.14 -10.80 9.06
N LEU A 379 -16.51 -9.77 9.62
CA LEU A 379 -16.90 -9.22 10.91
C LEU A 379 -17.93 -8.08 10.70
N PRO A 380 -19.06 -8.09 11.41
CA PRO A 380 -20.04 -7.02 11.31
C PRO A 380 -19.43 -5.64 11.61
N GLU A 381 -19.94 -4.61 10.93
CA GLU A 381 -19.45 -3.23 11.08
C GLU A 381 -19.43 -2.77 12.54
N ALA A 382 -20.49 -3.05 13.30
CA ALA A 382 -20.57 -2.72 14.72
C ALA A 382 -19.43 -3.36 15.54
N THR A 383 -19.05 -4.60 15.22
CA THR A 383 -17.95 -5.31 15.89
C THR A 383 -16.61 -4.68 15.53
N THR A 384 -16.37 -4.42 14.24
CA THR A 384 -15.13 -3.80 13.76
C THR A 384 -14.96 -2.38 14.30
N ALA A 385 -16.05 -1.61 14.40
CA ALA A 385 -16.06 -0.28 15.01
C ALA A 385 -15.68 -0.33 16.50
N ARG A 386 -16.26 -1.26 17.26
CA ARG A 386 -15.94 -1.47 18.67
C ARG A 386 -14.48 -1.90 18.89
N LEU A 387 -13.97 -2.82 18.06
CA LEU A 387 -12.56 -3.23 18.11
C LEU A 387 -11.62 -2.07 17.80
N SER A 388 -11.94 -1.27 16.77
CA SER A 388 -11.17 -0.08 16.40
C SER A 388 -11.16 0.96 17.52
N ALA A 389 -12.32 1.25 18.11
CA ALA A 389 -12.44 2.17 19.24
C ALA A 389 -11.63 1.69 20.46
N ARG A 390 -11.68 0.37 20.75
CA ARG A 390 -10.90 -0.23 21.85
C ARG A 390 -9.40 -0.15 21.58
N ALA A 391 -8.95 -0.47 20.36
CA ALA A 391 -7.55 -0.35 19.98
C ALA A 391 -7.03 1.08 20.19
N ARG A 392 -7.80 2.08 19.71
CA ARG A 392 -7.48 3.51 19.89
C ARG A 392 -7.41 3.90 21.36
N ALA A 393 -8.36 3.47 22.19
CA ALA A 393 -8.37 3.77 23.63
C ALA A 393 -7.13 3.23 24.37
N HIS A 394 -6.56 2.12 23.88
CA HIS A 394 -5.31 1.55 24.41
C HIS A 394 -4.06 2.04 23.66
N GLY A 395 -4.22 2.91 22.67
CA GLY A 395 -3.13 3.47 21.90
C GLY A 395 -2.38 2.48 21.03
N VAL A 396 -3.07 1.44 20.57
CA VAL A 396 -2.55 0.44 19.62
C VAL A 396 -3.36 0.47 18.33
N THR A 397 -2.81 -0.10 17.26
CA THR A 397 -3.54 -0.22 15.99
C THR A 397 -4.46 -1.45 16.00
N LEU A 398 -5.48 -1.44 15.15
CA LEU A 398 -6.31 -2.64 14.93
C LEU A 398 -5.46 -3.83 14.45
N GLY A 399 -4.45 -3.57 13.62
CA GLY A 399 -3.49 -4.60 13.17
C GLY A 399 -2.78 -5.28 14.33
N THR A 400 -2.32 -4.53 15.33
CA THR A 400 -1.72 -5.10 16.56
C THR A 400 -2.71 -5.96 17.34
N VAL A 401 -3.97 -5.55 17.45
CA VAL A 401 -5.02 -6.35 18.12
C VAL A 401 -5.25 -7.67 17.39
N VAL A 402 -5.33 -7.64 16.05
CA VAL A 402 -5.50 -8.85 15.23
C VAL A 402 -4.29 -9.77 15.33
N GLN A 403 -3.07 -9.22 15.28
CA GLN A 403 -1.83 -9.98 15.46
C GLN A 403 -1.75 -10.65 16.84
N ALA A 404 -2.13 -9.96 17.90
CA ALA A 404 -2.18 -10.52 19.25
C ALA A 404 -3.24 -11.64 19.35
N ALA A 405 -4.43 -11.44 18.78
CA ALA A 405 -5.46 -12.46 18.74
C ALA A 405 -5.02 -13.71 17.96
N TRP A 406 -4.31 -13.51 16.84
CA TRP A 406 -3.72 -14.60 16.06
C TRP A 406 -2.64 -15.36 16.85
N GLY A 407 -1.74 -14.64 17.54
CA GLY A 407 -0.74 -15.26 18.41
C GLY A 407 -1.36 -16.09 19.54
N LEU A 408 -2.42 -15.58 20.18
CA LEU A 408 -3.17 -16.32 21.21
C LEU A 408 -3.85 -17.57 20.64
N LEU A 409 -4.43 -17.48 19.44
CA LEU A 409 -5.03 -18.63 18.76
C LEU A 409 -3.97 -19.70 18.46
N LEU A 410 -2.84 -19.32 17.87
CA LEU A 410 -1.74 -20.24 17.59
C LEU A 410 -1.19 -20.88 18.88
N SER A 411 -1.04 -20.08 19.93
CA SER A 411 -0.60 -20.57 21.25
C SER A 411 -1.54 -21.63 21.80
N GLY A 412 -2.86 -21.38 21.72
CA GLY A 412 -3.87 -22.35 22.14
C GLY A 412 -3.92 -23.61 21.27
N LEU A 413 -3.74 -23.48 19.96
CA LEU A 413 -3.75 -24.63 19.02
C LEU A 413 -2.50 -25.50 19.12
N THR A 414 -1.36 -24.91 19.47
CA THR A 414 -0.07 -25.62 19.54
C THR A 414 0.34 -26.00 20.96
N GLU A 415 -0.42 -25.54 21.96
CA GLU A 415 -0.10 -25.65 23.40
C GLU A 415 1.29 -25.06 23.74
N ARG A 416 1.74 -24.07 22.97
CA ARG A 416 3.04 -23.40 23.17
C ARG A 416 2.86 -22.02 23.78
N GLN A 417 3.73 -21.68 24.72
CA GLN A 417 3.79 -20.34 25.29
C GLN A 417 4.33 -19.30 24.29
N TYR A 418 5.22 -19.71 23.39
CA TYR A 418 5.81 -18.86 22.36
C TYR A 418 5.48 -19.42 20.98
N VAL A 419 4.98 -18.55 20.11
CA VAL A 419 4.66 -18.87 18.72
C VAL A 419 5.38 -17.89 17.80
N PHE A 420 5.70 -18.35 16.60
CA PHE A 420 6.37 -17.57 15.58
C PHE A 420 5.51 -17.59 14.32
N PHE A 421 5.17 -16.41 13.80
CA PHE A 421 4.47 -16.27 12.54
C PHE A 421 4.96 -15.02 11.80
N GLY A 422 4.97 -15.10 10.47
CA GLY A 422 5.35 -13.98 9.61
C GLY A 422 4.25 -12.92 9.58
N THR A 423 4.66 -11.65 9.46
CA THR A 423 3.76 -10.55 9.16
C THR A 423 4.38 -9.71 8.05
N THR A 424 3.59 -9.37 7.04
CA THR A 424 4.04 -8.51 5.95
C THR A 424 3.93 -7.06 6.37
N VAL A 425 5.02 -6.31 6.24
CA VAL A 425 5.05 -4.86 6.41
C VAL A 425 5.29 -4.18 5.07
N SER A 426 4.84 -2.94 4.92
CA SER A 426 5.35 -2.09 3.85
C SER A 426 6.83 -1.84 4.12
N GLY A 427 7.72 -2.30 3.24
CA GLY A 427 9.14 -1.99 3.28
C GLY A 427 9.47 -0.75 2.46
N GLY A 428 8.44 0.03 2.10
CA GLY A 428 8.60 1.43 1.71
C GLY A 428 9.10 2.19 2.93
N ASP A 429 10.41 2.09 3.19
CA ASP A 429 11.06 2.92 4.15
C ASP A 429 10.81 4.35 3.70
N ALA A 430 10.29 5.19 4.61
CA ALA A 430 9.93 6.59 4.35
C ALA A 430 11.15 7.48 4.02
N SER A 431 12.25 6.83 3.64
CA SER A 431 13.57 7.33 3.40
C SER A 431 14.03 7.29 1.96
N ALA A 432 13.34 6.55 1.09
CA ALA A 432 13.51 6.71 -0.35
C ALA A 432 12.67 7.91 -0.81
N ASP A 433 13.33 8.98 -1.27
CA ASP A 433 12.66 10.16 -1.77
C ASP A 433 11.78 9.83 -2.99
N GLY A 434 10.52 10.27 -2.96
CA GLY A 434 9.58 10.10 -4.08
C GLY A 434 8.85 8.75 -4.16
N ILE A 435 8.96 7.92 -3.11
CA ILE A 435 8.31 6.61 -3.03
C ILE A 435 6.77 6.66 -3.13
N GLU A 436 6.12 7.78 -2.80
CA GLU A 436 4.66 7.95 -2.88
C GLU A 436 4.08 8.00 -4.31
N SER A 437 4.95 8.25 -5.29
CA SER A 437 4.64 8.27 -6.71
C SER A 437 5.20 7.05 -7.44
N MET A 438 5.91 6.16 -6.74
CA MET A 438 6.63 5.04 -7.33
C MET A 438 5.78 3.76 -7.27
N ALA A 439 5.74 3.00 -8.35
CA ALA A 439 5.30 1.61 -8.36
C ALA A 439 6.51 0.67 -8.41
N GLY A 440 6.41 -0.50 -7.77
CA GLY A 440 7.50 -1.45 -7.60
C GLY A 440 7.23 -2.48 -6.48
N LEU A 441 8.20 -3.33 -6.18
CA LEU A 441 8.12 -4.25 -5.04
C LEU A 441 8.80 -3.63 -3.81
N PHE A 442 7.99 -3.18 -2.85
CA PHE A 442 8.45 -2.54 -1.62
C PHE A 442 8.13 -3.34 -0.36
N ILE A 443 7.16 -4.25 -0.36
CA ILE A 443 6.82 -5.05 0.82
C ILE A 443 8.04 -5.79 1.38
N ASN A 444 8.02 -6.01 2.69
CA ASN A 444 8.99 -6.84 3.38
C ASN A 444 8.21 -7.85 4.25
N PRO A 445 8.36 -9.17 4.03
CA PRO A 445 7.52 -10.18 4.67
C PRO A 445 7.85 -10.48 6.14
N PHE A 446 8.84 -9.82 6.76
CA PHE A 446 9.25 -10.17 8.12
C PHE A 446 9.22 -9.00 9.10
N ARG A 447 8.23 -9.05 10.00
CA ARG A 447 8.28 -8.47 11.34
C ARG A 447 7.84 -9.52 12.36
N LEU A 448 8.69 -9.75 13.38
CA LEU A 448 8.38 -10.57 14.55
C LEU A 448 7.22 -9.95 15.34
N ALA A 449 6.23 -10.76 15.70
CA ALA A 449 5.16 -10.43 16.63
C ALA A 449 5.18 -11.41 17.81
#